data_AF-A0A397S1Z5-F1
#
_entry.id   AF-A0A397S1Z5-F1
#
_cell.length_a   1.000
_cell.length_b   1.000
_cell.length_c   1.000
_cell.angle_alpha   90.00
_cell.angle_beta   90.00
_cell.angle_gamma   90.00
#
_symmetry.space_group_name_H-M   'P 1'
#
loop_
_entity.id
_entity.type
_entity.pdbx_description
1 polymer ?
#
loop_
_entity_poly.entity_id
_entity_poly.type
_entity_poly.pdbx_seq_one_letter_code
_entity_poly.pdbx_strand_id
1 'polypeptide(L)'
;MIANYSFYTLPALVIVTYYLYYYKGYLVVKQTGKWNNINPRDNVNKAKGQINQEVWRKAKCCEAAHQNVYNSIYINNESAGVAGLRTFFWTTSMGISFALYILVAKKAKKGLH
;
A
#
# COMPACT_ATOMS: atom_id res chain seq x y z
N MET A 1 6.83 -24.92 24.92
CA MET A 1 6.58 -24.79 23.47
C MET A 1 7.18 -23.47 23.00
N ILE A 2 8.06 -23.49 22.00
CA ILE A 2 8.60 -22.26 21.39
C ILE A 2 7.51 -21.70 20.47
N ALA A 3 7.03 -20.49 20.76
CA ALA A 3 6.06 -19.82 19.89
C ALA A 3 6.73 -19.50 18.55
N ASN A 4 6.16 -19.96 17.44
CA ASN A 4 6.64 -19.59 16.11
C ASN A 4 6.09 -18.19 15.77
N TYR A 5 6.87 -17.17 16.12
CA TYR A 5 6.51 -15.75 15.95
C TYR A 5 6.20 -15.38 14.49
N SER A 6 6.66 -16.16 13.52
CA SER A 6 6.40 -15.96 12.09
C SER A 6 4.89 -15.94 11.78
N PHE A 7 4.06 -16.74 12.47
CA PHE A 7 2.62 -16.74 12.23
C PHE A 7 1.92 -15.43 12.63
N TYR A 8 2.54 -14.65 13.52
CA TYR A 8 2.00 -13.38 13.99
C TYR A 8 2.63 -12.18 13.27
N THR A 9 3.95 -12.23 13.03
CA THR A 9 4.68 -11.13 12.40
C THR A 9 4.35 -10.98 10.92
N LEU A 10 4.07 -12.08 10.22
CA LEU A 10 3.78 -12.08 8.78
C LEU A 10 2.44 -11.38 8.45
N PRO A 11 1.28 -11.72 9.06
CA PRO A 11 0.05 -10.96 8.85
C PRO A 11 0.15 -9.50 9.32
N ALA A 12 0.86 -9.24 10.42
CA ALA A 12 1.07 -7.88 10.92
C ALA A 12 1.84 -7.02 9.90
N LEU A 13 2.88 -7.57 9.26
CA LEU A 13 3.63 -6.91 8.19
C LEU A 13 2.75 -6.56 6.99
N VAL A 14 1.84 -7.44 6.60
CA VAL A 14 0.86 -7.18 5.52
C VAL A 14 -0.01 -5.98 5.87
N ILE A 15 -0.65 -6.04 7.03
CA ILE A 15 -1.57 -4.99 7.49
C ILE A 15 -0.84 -3.65 7.57
N VAL A 16 0.35 -3.63 8.17
CA VAL A 16 1.17 -2.41 8.29
C VAL A 16 1.53 -1.85 6.92
N THR A 17 1.93 -2.69 5.97
CA THR A 17 2.33 -2.22 4.62
C THR A 17 1.19 -1.57 3.87
N TYR A 18 0.02 -2.22 3.83
CA TYR A 18 -1.16 -1.68 3.16
C TYR A 18 -1.68 -0.45 3.89
N TYR A 19 -1.73 -0.48 5.23
CA TYR A 19 -2.16 0.66 6.03
C TYR A 19 -1.31 1.89 5.74
N LEU A 20 0.02 1.77 5.73
CA LEU A 20 0.93 2.88 5.43
C LEU A 20 0.69 3.47 4.03
N TYR A 21 0.38 2.63 3.05
CA TYR A 21 0.07 3.07 1.68
C TYR A 21 -1.24 3.86 1.60
N TYR A 22 -2.32 3.32 2.17
CA TYR A 22 -3.62 3.98 2.14
C TYR A 22 -3.65 5.22 3.02
N TYR A 23 -3.00 5.18 4.18
CA TYR A 23 -2.93 6.31 5.09
C TYR A 23 -2.17 7.49 4.46
N LYS A 24 -1.02 7.26 3.79
CA LYS A 24 -0.35 8.35 3.05
C LYS A 24 -1.22 8.90 1.92
N GLY A 25 -1.94 8.02 1.22
CA GLY A 25 -2.88 8.42 0.17
C GLY A 25 -3.98 9.33 0.70
N TYR A 26 -4.61 8.93 1.80
CA TYR A 26 -5.63 9.72 2.49
C TYR A 26 -5.12 11.10 2.90
N LEU A 27 -3.94 11.19 3.53
CA LEU A 27 -3.36 12.46 3.97
C LEU A 27 -3.12 13.43 2.80
N VAL A 28 -2.58 12.93 1.69
CA VAL A 28 -2.30 13.75 0.49
C VAL A 28 -3.60 14.16 -0.20
N VAL A 29 -4.53 13.23 -0.44
CA VAL A 29 -5.78 13.50 -1.15
C VAL A 29 -6.68 14.46 -0.37
N LYS A 30 -6.73 14.34 0.96
CA LYS A 30 -7.55 15.21 1.81
C LYS A 30 -7.20 16.70 1.67
N GLN A 31 -5.94 17.02 1.38
CA GLN A 31 -5.48 18.41 1.27
C GLN A 31 -5.31 18.88 -0.17
N THR A 32 -4.86 18.01 -1.07
CA THR A 32 -4.61 18.37 -2.47
C THR A 32 -5.79 18.10 -3.40
N GLY A 33 -6.73 17.24 -3.00
CA GLY A 33 -7.79 16.71 -3.85
C GLY A 33 -7.30 15.87 -5.04
N LYS A 34 -5.98 15.61 -5.14
CA LYS A 34 -5.35 15.02 -6.32
C LYS A 34 -4.50 13.82 -5.93
N TRP A 35 -4.55 12.78 -6.76
CA TRP A 35 -3.68 11.61 -6.66
C TRP A 35 -3.25 11.16 -8.05
N ASN A 36 -1.94 11.10 -8.31
CA ASN A 36 -1.43 10.62 -9.59
C ASN A 36 -1.19 9.10 -9.52
N ASN A 37 -1.94 8.34 -10.33
CA ASN A 37 -1.76 6.89 -10.46
C ASN A 37 -0.70 6.48 -11.50
N ILE A 38 -0.26 7.40 -12.37
CA ILE A 38 0.80 7.15 -13.37
C ILE A 38 2.15 7.04 -12.67
N ASN A 39 2.43 7.94 -11.72
CA ASN A 39 3.63 7.89 -10.90
C ASN A 39 3.28 8.16 -9.43
N PRO A 40 2.80 7.13 -8.71
CA PRO A 40 2.34 7.27 -7.33
C PRO A 40 3.46 7.51 -6.32
N ARG A 41 4.72 7.28 -6.71
CA ARG A 41 5.89 7.46 -5.85
C ARG A 41 6.25 8.94 -5.64
N ASP A 42 5.91 9.78 -6.61
CA ASP A 42 6.20 11.22 -6.54
C ASP A 42 5.08 12.05 -5.91
N ASN A 43 3.94 11.43 -5.56
CA ASN A 43 2.79 12.16 -5.01
C ASN A 43 3.15 12.95 -3.75
N VAL A 44 3.91 12.34 -2.82
CA VAL A 44 4.29 13.02 -1.57
C VAL A 44 5.27 14.16 -1.82
N ASN A 45 6.20 14.01 -2.78
CA ASN A 45 7.15 15.05 -3.15
C ASN A 45 6.44 16.25 -3.79
N LYS A 46 5.53 15.99 -4.74
CA LYS A 46 4.74 17.02 -5.43
C LYS A 46 3.80 17.76 -4.48
N ALA A 47 3.29 17.07 -3.46
CA ALA A 47 2.39 17.65 -2.47
C ALA A 47 3.09 18.60 -1.47
N LYS A 48 4.43 18.63 -1.38
CA LYS A 48 5.19 19.40 -0.37
C LYS A 48 4.80 20.88 -0.26
N GLY A 49 4.50 21.53 -1.39
CA GLY A 49 4.08 22.94 -1.42
C GLY A 49 2.57 23.16 -1.36
N GLN A 50 1.77 22.10 -1.35
CA GLN A 50 0.31 22.13 -1.43
C GLN A 50 -0.37 21.68 -0.13
N ILE A 51 0.40 21.18 0.84
CA ILE A 51 -0.11 20.60 2.08
C ILE A 51 0.62 21.19 3.29
N ASN A 52 0.00 21.09 4.46
CA ASN A 52 0.63 21.48 5.71
C ASN A 52 1.91 20.65 5.94
N GLN A 53 2.99 21.32 6.33
CA GLN A 53 4.31 20.72 6.56
C GLN A 53 4.29 19.56 7.57
N GLU A 54 3.43 19.62 8.59
CA GLU A 54 3.27 18.53 9.55
C GLU A 54 2.71 17.27 8.89
N VAL A 55 1.69 17.46 8.03
CA VAL A 55 1.05 16.37 7.29
C VAL A 55 2.00 15.82 6.22
N TRP A 56 2.79 16.69 5.58
CA TRP A 56 3.83 16.27 4.67
C TRP A 56 4.87 15.37 5.35
N ARG A 57 5.37 15.75 6.53
CA ARG A 57 6.31 14.91 7.30
C ARG A 57 5.71 13.55 7.63
N LYS A 58 4.45 13.50 8.10
CA LYS A 58 3.74 12.24 8.39
C LYS A 58 3.64 11.37 7.13
N ALA A 59 3.19 11.94 6.00
CA ALA A 59 3.11 11.23 4.73
C ALA A 59 4.47 10.71 4.25
N LYS A 60 5.55 11.48 4.45
CA LYS A 60 6.91 11.04 4.13
C LYS A 60 7.41 9.91 5.01
N CYS A 61 7.15 9.95 6.32
CA CYS A 61 7.47 8.84 7.21
C CYS A 61 6.74 7.57 6.79
N CYS A 62 5.46 7.65 6.45
CA CYS A 62 4.70 6.50 5.96
C CYS A 62 5.25 5.94 4.66
N GLU A 63 5.69 6.81 3.75
CA GLU A 63 6.32 6.39 2.51
C GLU A 63 7.64 5.66 2.73
N ALA A 64 8.52 6.20 3.56
CA ALA A 64 9.80 5.55 3.90
C ALA A 64 9.57 4.20 4.59
N ALA A 65 8.64 4.14 5.55
CA ALA A 65 8.28 2.89 6.24
C ALA A 65 7.73 1.84 5.26
N HIS A 66 6.84 2.24 4.35
CA HIS A 66 6.33 1.34 3.32
C HIS A 66 7.44 0.81 2.39
N GLN A 67 8.35 1.68 1.95
CA GLN A 67 9.49 1.27 1.10
C GLN A 67 10.42 0.30 1.82
N ASN A 68 10.72 0.54 3.10
CA ASN A 68 11.57 -0.35 3.89
C ASN A 68 10.96 -1.75 4.01
N VAL A 69 9.65 -1.84 4.26
CA VAL A 69 8.96 -3.12 4.31
C VAL A 69 8.91 -3.80 2.94
N TYR A 70 8.66 -3.05 1.87
CA TYR A 70 8.64 -3.63 0.53
C TYR A 70 10.02 -4.19 0.15
N ASN A 71 11.09 -3.47 0.46
CA ASN A 71 12.46 -3.92 0.21
C ASN A 71 12.80 -5.18 1.02
N SER A 72 12.37 -5.26 2.28
CA SER A 72 12.63 -6.46 3.10
C SER A 72 11.93 -7.71 2.57
N ILE A 73 10.75 -7.55 1.96
CA ILE A 73 9.96 -8.67 1.42
C ILE A 73 10.41 -9.10 0.02
N TYR A 74 10.75 -8.14 -0.85
CA TYR A 74 11.01 -8.42 -2.27
C TYR A 74 12.49 -8.50 -2.64
N ILE A 75 13.37 -7.73 -1.98
CA ILE A 75 14.81 -7.67 -2.31
C ILE A 75 15.59 -8.63 -1.40
N ASN A 76 15.35 -8.58 -0.09
CA ASN A 76 16.09 -9.39 0.90
C ASN A 76 15.42 -10.74 1.18
N ASN A 77 14.90 -11.40 0.15
CA ASN A 77 14.12 -12.63 0.28
C ASN A 77 15.00 -13.87 0.48
N GLU A 78 15.56 -14.01 1.68
CA GLU A 78 16.53 -15.08 2.01
C GLU A 78 15.90 -16.27 2.77
N SER A 79 14.61 -16.21 3.13
CA SER A 79 13.95 -17.28 3.90
C SER A 79 12.64 -17.76 3.26
N ALA A 80 12.32 -19.05 3.48
CA ALA A 80 11.06 -19.65 3.03
C ALA A 80 9.82 -18.91 3.58
N GLY A 81 9.91 -18.35 4.79
CA GLY A 81 8.85 -17.53 5.38
C GLY A 81 8.62 -16.21 4.62
N VAL A 82 9.69 -15.53 4.23
CA VAL A 82 9.61 -14.29 3.42
C VAL A 82 9.11 -14.60 2.00
N ALA A 83 9.48 -15.74 1.43
CA ALA A 83 8.96 -16.18 0.14
C ALA A 83 7.44 -16.43 0.18
N GLY A 84 6.94 -17.08 1.23
CA GLY A 84 5.50 -17.27 1.45
C GLY A 84 4.76 -15.94 1.61
N LEU A 85 5.35 -15.01 2.37
CA LEU A 85 4.82 -13.65 2.55
C LEU A 85 4.69 -12.92 1.21
N ARG A 86 5.74 -12.93 0.40
CA ARG A 86 5.76 -12.30 -0.93
C ARG A 86 4.65 -12.85 -1.83
N THR A 87 4.49 -14.18 -1.87
CA THR A 87 3.42 -14.83 -2.64
C THR A 87 2.04 -14.41 -2.13
N PHE A 88 1.84 -14.35 -0.82
CA PHE A 88 0.59 -13.87 -0.24
C PHE A 88 0.30 -12.42 -0.64
N PHE A 89 1.27 -11.51 -0.49
CA PHE A 89 1.15 -10.12 -0.91
C PHE A 89 0.77 -9.98 -2.39
N TRP A 90 1.47 -10.72 -3.26
CA TRP A 90 1.21 -10.72 -4.70
C TRP A 90 -0.21 -11.22 -5.01
N THR A 91 -0.63 -12.35 -4.43
CA THR A 91 -1.95 -12.93 -4.65
C THR A 91 -3.06 -12.02 -4.14
N THR A 92 -2.91 -11.43 -2.96
CA THR A 92 -3.89 -10.45 -2.43
C THR A 92 -3.97 -9.21 -3.32
N SER A 93 -2.84 -8.67 -3.77
CA SER A 93 -2.81 -7.51 -4.69
C SER A 93 -3.52 -7.80 -6.01
N MET A 94 -3.29 -8.98 -6.60
CA MET A 94 -3.99 -9.41 -7.81
C MET A 94 -5.47 -9.60 -7.57
N GLY A 95 -5.86 -10.27 -6.48
CA GLY A 95 -7.27 -10.46 -6.12
C GLY A 95 -8.04 -9.15 -5.99
N ILE A 96 -7.46 -8.15 -5.31
CA ILE A 96 -8.06 -6.81 -5.18
C ILE A 96 -8.19 -6.15 -6.55
N SER A 97 -7.16 -6.23 -7.39
CA SER A 97 -7.18 -5.64 -8.73
C SER A 97 -8.30 -6.22 -9.59
N PHE A 98 -8.44 -7.54 -9.63
CA PHE A 98 -9.52 -8.21 -10.36
C PHE A 98 -10.91 -7.88 -9.78
N ALA A 99 -11.05 -7.83 -8.46
CA ALA A 99 -12.30 -7.44 -7.82
C ALA A 99 -12.73 -6.02 -8.22
N LEU A 100 -11.79 -5.07 -8.26
CA LEU A 100 -12.06 -3.70 -8.71
C LEU A 100 -12.49 -3.66 -10.18
N TYR A 101 -11.83 -4.41 -11.07
CA TYR A 101 -12.25 -4.51 -12.48
C TYR A 101 -13.70 -5.01 -12.61
N ILE A 102 -14.07 -6.05 -11.87
CA ILE A 102 -15.44 -6.60 -11.89
C ILE A 102 -16.45 -5.57 -11.35
N LEU A 103 -16.11 -4.85 -10.28
CA LEU A 103 -16.98 -3.82 -9.71
C LEU A 103 -17.22 -2.66 -10.68
N VAL A 104 -16.15 -2.21 -11.36
CA VAL A 104 -16.26 -1.16 -12.38
C VAL A 104 -17.13 -1.63 -13.55
N ALA A 105 -16.92 -2.86 -14.05
CA ALA A 105 -17.73 -3.43 -15.13
C ALA A 105 -19.23 -3.51 -14.74
N LYS A 106 -19.55 -3.94 -13.51
CA LYS A 106 -20.92 -3.96 -12.99
C LYS A 106 -21.53 -2.55 -12.93
N LYS A 107 -20.77 -1.55 -12.48
CA LYS A 107 -21.23 -0.16 -12.40
C LYS A 107 -21.48 0.44 -13.79
N ALA A 108 -20.58 0.19 -14.75
CA ALA A 108 -20.73 0.64 -16.13
C ALA A 108 -22.00 0.07 -16.78
N LYS A 109 -22.28 -1.23 -16.59
CA LYS A 109 -23.53 -1.86 -17.06
C LYS A 109 -24.78 -1.21 -16.46
N LYS A 110 -24.73 -0.82 -15.17
CA LYS A 110 -25.88 -0.22 -14.47
C LYS A 110 -26.15 1.24 -14.85
N GLY A 111 -25.14 1.99 -15.31
CA GLY A 111 -25.28 3.38 -15.79
C GLY A 111 -25.63 3.52 -17.27
N LEU A 112 -25.86 2.39 -17.96
CA LEU A 112 -26.23 2.33 -19.38
C LEU A 112 -27.75 2.14 -19.59
N HIS A 113 -28.53 2.25 -18.51
CA HIS A 113 -30.00 2.20 -18.50
C HIS A 113 -30.57 3.53 -17.99
#